data_AF-A0A3S3JX36-F1
#
_entry.id   AF-A0A3S3JX36-F1
#
_cell.length_a   1.000
_cell.length_b   1.000
_cell.length_c   1.000
_cell.angle_alpha   90.00
_cell.angle_beta   90.00
_cell.angle_gamma   90.00
#
_symmetry.space_group_name_H-M   'P 1'
#
loop_
_entity.id
_entity.type
_entity.pdbx_description
1 polymer ?
#
loop_
_entity_poly.entity_id
_entity_poly.type
_entity_poly.pdbx_seq_one_letter_code
_entity_poly.pdbx_strand_id
1 'polypeptide(L)'
;AVVVAHEDRAGDKQLVAYVVCVPEGGSDDDDGGGLAGALRAHLGARLPHYMVPSAFVRLAALPLTVNGKLDRKALPAPAGEAYARAAYAAPRGAVETALVALPHETCYRSASLPHLKCYPRSHI
;
A
#
# COMPACT_ATOMS: atom_id res chain seq x y z
N ALA A 1 7.02 -13.90 9.71
CA ALA A 1 6.44 -12.64 9.22
C ALA A 1 5.26 -12.25 10.12
N VAL A 2 4.95 -10.96 10.23
CA VAL A 2 3.85 -10.43 11.04
C VAL A 2 3.11 -9.35 10.25
N VAL A 3 1.78 -9.27 10.38
CA VAL A 3 0.97 -8.17 9.83
C VAL A 3 0.35 -7.37 10.97
N VAL A 4 0.43 -6.04 10.88
CA VAL A 4 -0.10 -5.10 11.88
C VAL A 4 -0.95 -4.05 11.18
N ALA A 5 -2.09 -3.71 11.77
CA ALA A 5 -2.86 -2.54 11.35
C ALA A 5 -2.14 -1.27 11.84
N HIS A 6 -1.78 -0.41 10.91
CA HIS A 6 -1.08 0.85 11.15
C HIS A 6 -1.97 1.99 10.68
N GLU A 7 -2.09 3.04 11.51
CA GLU A 7 -2.75 4.28 11.10
C GLU A 7 -1.73 5.15 10.36
N ASP A 8 -2.03 5.52 9.12
CA ASP A 8 -1.14 6.37 8.34
C ASP A 8 -1.15 7.83 8.86
N ARG A 9 -0.43 8.71 8.18
CA ARG A 9 -0.33 10.12 8.56
C ARG A 9 -1.66 10.89 8.40
N ALA A 10 -2.59 10.37 7.60
CA ALA A 10 -3.93 10.91 7.40
C ALA A 10 -4.96 10.31 8.38
N GLY A 11 -4.57 9.32 9.20
CA GLY A 11 -5.44 8.60 10.12
C GLY A 11 -6.16 7.40 9.50
N ASP A 12 -5.84 7.05 8.25
CA ASP A 12 -6.41 5.89 7.57
C ASP A 12 -5.73 4.61 8.04
N LYS A 13 -6.54 3.58 8.33
CA LYS A 13 -6.04 2.27 8.76
C LYS A 13 -5.60 1.45 7.56
N GLN A 14 -4.32 1.11 7.54
CA GLN A 14 -3.72 0.26 6.52
C GLN A 14 -3.00 -0.94 7.13
N LEU A 15 -2.96 -2.05 6.38
CA LEU A 15 -2.22 -3.23 6.78
C LEU A 15 -0.75 -3.10 6.37
N VAL A 16 0.15 -3.25 7.34
CA VAL A 16 1.61 -3.25 7.14
C VAL A 16 2.16 -4.62 7.51
N ALA A 17 2.88 -5.23 6.58
CA ALA A 17 3.51 -6.54 6.76
C ALA A 17 5.01 -6.39 7.04
N TYR A 18 5.47 -6.95 8.16
CA TYR A 18 6.88 -7.05 8.53
C TYR A 18 7.37 -8.45 8.20
N VAL A 19 8.33 -8.52 7.28
CA VAL A 19 8.89 -9.78 6.78
C VAL A 19 10.36 -9.88 7.18
N VAL A 20 10.76 -11.08 7.58
CA VAL A 20 12.17 -11.40 7.85
C VAL A 20 12.62 -12.34 6.74
N CYS A 21 13.65 -11.95 6.01
CA CYS A 21 14.28 -12.76 4.99
C CYS A 21 15.55 -13.37 5.60
N VAL A 22 15.58 -14.69 5.76
CA VAL A 22 16.82 -15.39 6.08
C VAL A 22 17.51 -15.68 4.75
N PRO A 23 18.75 -15.21 4.53
CA PRO A 23 19.47 -15.50 3.29
C PRO A 23 19.94 -16.96 3.29
N GLU A 24 19.07 -17.87 2.89
CA GLU A 24 19.42 -19.27 2.63
C GLU A 24 19.88 -19.37 1.16
N GLY A 25 21.16 -19.04 0.90
CA GLY A 25 21.88 -19.38 -0.33
C GLY A 25 21.20 -19.08 -1.68
N GLY A 26 21.37 -17.85 -2.19
CA GLY A 26 21.05 -17.45 -3.57
C GLY A 26 19.58 -17.08 -3.77
N SER A 27 19.19 -15.91 -4.27
CA SER A 27 19.91 -14.90 -5.03
C SER A 27 19.65 -13.50 -4.47
N ASP A 28 20.71 -12.69 -4.38
CA ASP A 28 20.65 -11.24 -4.15
C ASP A 28 20.15 -10.51 -5.42
N ASP A 29 19.11 -11.03 -6.08
CA ASP A 29 18.41 -10.32 -7.17
C ASP A 29 17.37 -9.33 -6.60
N ASP A 30 17.63 -8.80 -5.41
CA ASP A 30 16.73 -7.90 -4.67
C ASP A 30 17.25 -6.47 -4.80
N ASP A 31 17.10 -5.91 -6.00
CA ASP A 31 16.82 -4.48 -6.11
C ASP A 31 15.66 -4.20 -5.14
N GLY A 32 15.94 -3.60 -3.98
CA GLY A 32 15.01 -3.48 -2.86
C GLY A 32 13.65 -2.82 -3.15
N GLY A 33 13.40 -2.40 -4.40
CA GLY A 33 12.10 -1.96 -4.91
C GLY A 33 11.18 -3.08 -5.44
N GLY A 34 11.66 -4.30 -5.67
CA GLY A 34 10.89 -5.38 -6.32
C GLY A 34 10.08 -6.29 -5.38
N LEU A 35 10.61 -6.57 -4.18
CA LEU A 35 10.03 -7.55 -3.26
C LEU A 35 8.63 -7.20 -2.78
N ALA A 36 8.37 -5.92 -2.49
CA ALA A 36 7.03 -5.46 -2.08
C ALA A 36 5.99 -5.72 -3.20
N GLY A 37 6.36 -5.48 -4.46
CA GLY A 37 5.51 -5.75 -5.62
C GLY A 37 5.23 -7.25 -5.81
N ALA A 38 6.27 -8.08 -5.72
CA ALA A 38 6.16 -9.54 -5.86
C ALA A 38 5.27 -10.15 -4.76
N LEU A 39 5.47 -9.76 -3.50
CA LEU A 39 4.63 -10.22 -2.38
C LEU A 39 3.19 -9.75 -2.51
N ARG A 40 2.96 -8.50 -2.94
CA ARG A 40 1.61 -7.98 -3.19
C ARG A 40 0.89 -8.78 -4.28
N ALA A 41 1.57 -9.06 -5.40
CA ALA A 41 0.98 -9.85 -6.49
C ALA A 41 0.64 -11.29 -6.04
N HIS A 42 1.56 -11.93 -5.31
CA HIS A 42 1.36 -13.28 -4.78
C HIS A 42 0.19 -13.37 -3.80
N LEU A 43 0.07 -12.40 -2.89
CA LEU A 43 -1.03 -12.34 -1.93
C LEU A 43 -2.35 -11.94 -2.61
N GLY A 44 -2.32 -11.03 -3.58
CA GLY A 44 -3.52 -10.61 -4.33
C GLY A 44 -4.15 -11.72 -5.17
N ALA A 45 -3.37 -12.73 -5.56
CA ALA A 45 -3.89 -13.93 -6.24
C ALA A 45 -4.63 -14.89 -5.29
N ARG A 46 -4.43 -14.78 -3.96
CA ARG A 46 -4.92 -15.75 -2.97
C ARG A 46 -5.87 -15.14 -1.94
N LEU A 47 -5.77 -13.84 -1.72
CA LEU A 47 -6.50 -13.11 -0.69
C LEU A 47 -7.38 -12.03 -1.33
N PRO A 48 -8.53 -11.72 -0.72
CA PRO A 48 -9.30 -10.54 -1.09
C PRO A 48 -8.47 -9.27 -0.98
N HIS A 49 -8.75 -8.28 -1.85
CA HIS A 49 -7.97 -7.05 -1.93
C HIS A 49 -7.83 -6.31 -0.58
N TYR A 50 -8.86 -6.33 0.27
CA TYR A 50 -8.84 -5.69 1.58
C TYR A 50 -7.94 -6.39 2.62
N MET A 51 -7.49 -7.61 2.37
CA MET A 51 -6.53 -8.34 3.21
C MET A 51 -5.09 -8.23 2.69
N VAL A 52 -4.88 -7.62 1.53
CA VAL A 52 -3.55 -7.45 0.95
C VAL A 52 -2.87 -6.24 1.62
N PRO A 53 -1.70 -6.42 2.26
CA PRO A 53 -0.97 -5.31 2.86
C PRO A 53 -0.61 -4.22 1.86
N SER A 54 -0.70 -2.97 2.30
CA SER A 54 -0.30 -1.80 1.52
C SER A 54 1.21 -1.59 1.52
N ALA A 55 1.89 -2.02 2.59
CA ALA A 55 3.33 -1.90 2.74
C ALA A 55 3.96 -3.20 3.27
N PHE A 56 5.17 -3.48 2.81
CA PHE A 56 6.01 -4.62 3.17
C PHE A 56 7.38 -4.11 3.65
N VAL A 57 7.64 -4.23 4.95
CA VAL A 57 8.89 -3.79 5.57
C VAL A 57 9.76 -5.01 5.82
N ARG A 58 10.96 -5.03 5.21
CA ARG A 58 11.96 -6.06 5.47
C ARG A 58 12.73 -5.73 6.74
N LEU A 59 12.85 -6.70 7.63
CA LEU A 59 13.62 -6.62 8.86
C LEU A 59 14.62 -7.78 8.93
N ALA A 60 15.78 -7.55 9.52
CA ALA A 60 16.73 -8.63 9.81
C ALA A 60 16.20 -9.58 10.88
N ALA A 61 15.46 -9.05 11.86
CA ALA A 61 14.78 -9.81 12.90
C ALA A 61 13.55 -9.05 13.40
N LEU A 62 12.56 -9.77 13.92
CA LEU A 62 11.42 -9.15 14.58
C LEU A 62 11.83 -8.67 15.98
N PRO A 63 11.51 -7.43 16.38
CA PRO A 63 11.78 -6.97 17.73
C PRO A 63 10.88 -7.71 18.71
N LEU A 64 11.50 -8.42 19.65
CA LEU A 64 10.80 -9.14 20.72
C LEU A 64 11.08 -8.47 22.06
N THR A 65 10.05 -8.38 22.89
CA THR A 65 10.16 -8.07 24.32
C THR A 65 10.97 -9.13 25.06
N VAL A 66 11.44 -8.82 26.26
CA VAL A 66 12.15 -9.77 27.16
C VAL A 66 11.37 -11.06 27.42
N ASN A 67 10.04 -11.02 27.29
CA ASN A 67 9.15 -12.18 27.43
C ASN A 67 8.95 -12.96 26.12
N GLY A 68 9.71 -12.66 25.06
CA GLY A 68 9.59 -13.29 23.75
C GLY A 68 8.36 -12.87 22.94
N LYS A 69 7.55 -11.92 23.43
CA LYS A 69 6.40 -11.38 22.68
C LYS A 69 6.85 -10.31 21.70
N LEU A 70 6.19 -10.20 20.56
CA LEU A 70 6.44 -9.12 19.60
C LEU A 70 6.27 -7.74 20.24
N ASP A 71 7.32 -6.92 20.16
CA ASP A 71 7.26 -5.51 20.57
C ASP A 71 6.78 -4.65 19.40
N ARG A 72 5.47 -4.35 19.40
CA ARG A 72 4.85 -3.53 18.35
C ARG A 72 5.30 -2.07 18.38
N LYS A 73 5.81 -1.56 19.51
CA LYS A 73 6.28 -0.18 19.63
C LYS A 73 7.68 0.00 19.04
N ALA A 74 8.46 -1.06 19.02
CA ALA A 74 9.78 -1.10 18.40
C ALA A 74 9.74 -1.37 16.88
N LEU A 75 8.55 -1.57 16.30
CA LEU A 75 8.41 -1.73 14.86
C LEU A 75 8.62 -0.38 14.16
N PRO A 76 9.52 -0.30 13.17
CA PRO A 76 9.74 0.93 12.42
C PRO A 76 8.54 1.26 11.56
N ALA A 77 8.27 2.56 11.38
CA ALA A 77 7.23 3.02 10.46
C ALA A 77 7.60 2.66 9.00
N PRO A 78 6.62 2.30 8.13
CA PRO A 78 6.89 2.02 6.73
C PRO A 78 7.35 3.27 5.97
N ALA A 79 8.54 3.20 5.36
CA ALA A 79 9.10 4.23 4.48
C ALA A 79 8.73 3.98 3.01
N GLY A 80 9.08 4.90 2.10
CA GLY A 80 8.60 4.93 0.71
C GLY A 80 8.82 3.62 -0.06
N GLU A 81 9.98 3.00 0.11
CA GLU A 81 10.39 1.73 -0.48
C GLU A 81 9.59 0.52 0.04
N ALA A 82 8.97 0.62 1.22
CA ALA A 82 8.11 -0.43 1.76
C ALA A 82 6.75 -0.48 1.04
N TYR A 83 6.33 0.61 0.41
CA TYR A 83 5.07 0.62 -0.33
C TYR A 83 5.25 -0.05 -1.69
N ALA A 84 4.40 -1.02 -1.98
CA ALA A 84 4.29 -1.60 -3.31
C ALA A 84 3.62 -0.57 -4.24
N ARG A 85 4.40 0.43 -4.67
CA ARG A 85 3.92 1.45 -5.59
C ARG A 85 3.71 0.76 -6.94
N ALA A 86 2.45 0.73 -7.39
CA ALA A 86 2.16 0.26 -8.74
C ALA A 86 3.00 1.10 -9.71
N ALA A 87 3.79 0.42 -10.55
CA ALA A 87 4.44 1.09 -11.66
C ALA A 87 3.36 1.77 -12.49
N TYR A 88 3.60 3.02 -12.89
CA TYR A 88 2.68 3.74 -13.75
C TYR A 88 2.43 2.91 -15.01
N ALA A 89 1.18 2.53 -15.23
CA ALA A 89 0.75 1.84 -16.43
C ALA A 89 0.07 2.86 -17.35
N ALA A 90 0.64 3.07 -18.54
CA ALA A 90 0.01 3.88 -19.56
C ALA A 90 -1.35 3.26 -19.95
N PRO A 91 -2.41 4.08 -20.14
CA PRO A 91 -3.69 3.58 -20.62
C PRO A 91 -3.49 2.88 -21.97
N ARG A 92 -3.99 1.64 -22.08
CA ARG A 92 -3.74 0.72 -23.19
C ARG A 92 -4.77 0.80 -24.30
N GLY A 93 -5.91 1.44 -24.06
CA GLY A 93 -6.99 1.52 -25.04
C GLY A 93 -7.84 2.78 -24.90
N ALA A 94 -8.64 3.06 -25.94
CA ALA A 94 -9.45 4.26 -26.02
C ALA A 94 -10.38 4.47 -24.81
N VAL A 95 -10.88 3.38 -24.21
CA VAL A 95 -11.71 3.43 -22.99
C VAL A 95 -10.90 3.91 -21.78
N GLU A 96 -9.72 3.34 -21.54
CA GLU A 96 -8.86 3.75 -20.41
C GLU A 96 -8.36 5.18 -20.61
N THR A 97 -8.01 5.55 -21.85
CA THR A 97 -7.63 6.93 -22.20
C THR A 97 -8.78 7.91 -21.96
N ALA A 98 -10.00 7.54 -22.36
CA ALA A 98 -11.19 8.37 -22.09
C ALA A 98 -11.41 8.53 -20.59
N LEU A 99 -11.30 7.45 -19.79
CA LEU A 99 -11.40 7.50 -18.33
C LEU A 99 -10.36 8.43 -17.69
N VAL A 100 -9.11 8.36 -18.13
CA VAL A 100 -8.03 9.24 -17.62
C VAL A 100 -8.25 10.70 -18.02
N ALA A 101 -8.84 10.93 -19.21
CA ALA A 101 -9.14 12.27 -19.70
C ALA A 101 -10.37 12.92 -19.04
N LEU A 102 -11.18 12.16 -18.27
CA LEU A 102 -12.31 12.73 -17.54
C LEU A 102 -11.81 13.55 -16.35
N PRO A 103 -12.01 14.88 -16.31
CA PRO A 103 -11.74 15.66 -15.12
C PRO A 103 -12.74 15.26 -14.01
N HIS A 104 -12.28 15.31 -12.75
CA HIS A 104 -13.08 14.98 -11.56
C HIS A 104 -14.37 15.83 -11.39
N GLU A 105 -14.60 16.84 -12.23
CA GLU A 105 -15.73 17.76 -12.19
C GLU A 105 -17.05 17.19 -12.73
N THR A 106 -17.07 15.97 -13.28
CA THR A 106 -18.35 15.28 -13.53
C THR A 106 -18.87 14.64 -12.24
N CYS A 107 -18.93 15.43 -11.18
CA CYS A 107 -19.69 15.09 -9.98
C CYS A 107 -21.17 15.15 -10.39
N TYR A 108 -21.85 14.01 -10.32
CA TYR A 108 -23.24 13.79 -10.73
C TYR A 108 -24.14 14.99 -10.37
N ARG A 109 -24.44 15.84 -11.36
CA ARG A 109 -25.38 16.97 -11.21
C ARG A 109 -26.81 16.42 -11.23
N SER A 110 -27.22 15.67 -10.21
CA SER A 110 -28.64 15.54 -9.93
C SER A 110 -29.13 16.87 -9.40
N ALA A 111 -30.00 17.52 -10.16
CA ALA A 111 -30.55 18.84 -9.90
C ALA A 111 -31.51 18.92 -8.69
N SER A 112 -31.28 18.17 -7.60
CA SER A 112 -32.23 18.10 -6.47
C SER A 112 -31.68 18.48 -5.09
N LEU A 113 -30.43 18.91 -4.93
CA LEU A 113 -29.87 19.26 -3.61
C LEU A 113 -29.05 20.57 -3.67
N PRO A 114 -29.63 21.73 -3.29
CA PRO A 114 -28.99 23.06 -3.44
C PRO A 114 -27.86 23.37 -2.43
N HIS A 115 -27.34 22.39 -1.67
CA HIS A 115 -26.39 22.66 -0.59
C HIS A 115 -25.08 21.85 -0.58
N LEU A 116 -24.83 20.97 -1.55
CA LEU A 116 -23.51 20.30 -1.61
C LEU A 116 -22.50 21.19 -2.34
N LYS A 117 -21.73 21.96 -1.57
CA LYS A 117 -20.52 22.64 -2.03
C LYS A 117 -19.49 21.59 -2.44
N CYS A 118 -19.17 21.52 -3.73
CA CYS A 118 -17.97 20.85 -4.23
C CYS A 118 -16.75 21.51 -3.57
N TYR A 119 -16.01 20.75 -2.75
CA TYR A 119 -14.73 21.20 -2.24
C TYR A 119 -13.61 20.71 -3.18
N PRO A 120 -12.82 21.61 -3.77
CA PRO A 120 -11.60 21.21 -4.46
C PRO A 120 -10.62 20.65 -3.43
N ARG A 121 -10.13 19.44 -3.69
CA ARG A 121 -9.05 18.84 -2.91
C ARG A 121 -7.80 19.67 -3.22
N SER A 122 -7.42 20.56 -2.29
CA SER A 122 -6.21 21.37 -2.38
C SER A 122 -5.03 20.46 -2.72
N HIS A 123 -4.34 20.82 -3.80
CA HIS A 123 -3.15 20.14 -4.29
C HIS A 123 -2.09 20.00 -3.19
N ILE A 124 -1.53 18.79 -3.09
CA ILE A 124 -0.13 18.57 -2.69
C ILE A 124 0.72 18.82 -3.94
#